data_AF-A0A6G1SQ48-F1
#
_entry.id   AF-A0A6G1SQ48-F1
#
_cell.length_a   1.000
_cell.length_b   1.000
_cell.length_c   1.000
_cell.angle_alpha   90.00
_cell.angle_beta   90.00
_cell.angle_gamma   90.00
#
_symmetry.space_group_name_H-M   'P 1'
#
loop_
_entity.id
_entity.type
_entity.pdbx_description
1 polymer ?
#
loop_
_entity_poly.entity_id
_entity_poly.type
_entity_poly.pdbx_seq_one_letter_code
_entity_poly.pdbx_strand_id
1 'polypeptide(L)'
;MSASSRALHYVLKVGDLKKNIEFFRDKLAMRVLRHEVFDEGCEAACNGPYDNKWSKTMIGYGPEDDHFVLELTYNYSVGSYKLGNDLQYLKISLKPDLFDKVLSTTNEQVSSGESRNFSLKSPDGYRFLIETGRGQSKNDVTEVCLSCTNLNRSKQYWTELLKMTPAEEDQSSRESSSNETVLSYSSNSSNTEQQPRLRL
;
A
#
# COMPACT_ATOMS: atom_id res chain seq x y z
N MET A 1 -5.47 -11.74 27.18
CA MET A 1 -5.53 -10.48 26.40
C MET A 1 -5.03 -10.82 24.99
N SER A 2 -5.87 -10.73 23.97
CA SER A 2 -5.39 -10.86 22.58
C SER A 2 -4.58 -9.61 22.28
N ALA A 3 -3.32 -9.76 21.87
CA ALA A 3 -2.54 -8.62 21.37
C ALA A 3 -3.28 -8.01 20.16
N SER A 4 -3.33 -6.68 20.10
CA SER A 4 -3.84 -5.98 18.92
C SER A 4 -2.73 -5.93 17.88
N SER A 5 -2.98 -6.47 16.68
CA SER A 5 -2.07 -6.42 15.55
C SER A 5 -2.33 -5.15 14.72
N ARG A 6 -1.28 -4.53 14.20
CA ARG A 6 -1.38 -3.38 13.31
C ARG A 6 -0.54 -3.57 12.05
N ALA A 7 -1.14 -3.30 10.89
CA ALA A 7 -0.41 -3.18 9.64
C ALA A 7 0.42 -1.88 9.63
N LEU A 8 1.71 -1.98 9.30
CA LEU A 8 2.66 -0.86 9.43
C LEU A 8 3.00 -0.21 8.09
N HIS A 9 3.52 -0.99 7.16
CA HIS A 9 3.97 -0.49 5.88
C HIS A 9 4.06 -1.58 4.81
N TYR A 10 4.18 -1.14 3.55
CA TYR A 10 4.58 -2.00 2.44
C TYR A 10 5.93 -1.56 1.88
N VAL A 11 6.81 -2.52 1.58
CA VAL A 11 8.17 -2.25 1.08
C VAL A 11 8.17 -2.28 -0.45
N LEU A 12 8.65 -1.20 -1.07
CA LEU A 12 8.83 -1.06 -2.51
C LEU A 12 10.32 -0.92 -2.83
N LYS A 13 10.80 -1.70 -3.79
CA LYS A 13 12.16 -1.56 -4.32
C LYS A 13 12.14 -0.56 -5.46
N VAL A 14 12.96 0.48 -5.38
CA VAL A 14 12.96 1.57 -6.36
C VAL A 14 14.31 1.67 -7.04
N GLY A 15 14.34 1.85 -8.37
CA GLY A 15 15.58 1.98 -9.14
C GLY A 15 16.14 3.40 -9.18
N ASP A 16 15.29 4.40 -8.95
CA ASP A 16 15.66 5.82 -8.92
C ASP A 16 14.92 6.52 -7.78
N LEU A 17 15.62 6.73 -6.66
CA LEU A 17 15.02 7.30 -5.46
C LEU A 17 14.48 8.72 -5.71
N LYS A 18 15.18 9.53 -6.51
CA LYS A 18 14.78 10.92 -6.77
C LYS A 18 13.45 10.96 -7.53
N LYS A 19 13.33 10.21 -8.62
CA LYS A 19 12.07 10.13 -9.39
C LYS A 19 10.91 9.60 -8.56
N ASN A 20 11.18 8.65 -7.67
CA ASN A 20 10.15 8.11 -6.79
C ASN A 20 9.72 9.14 -5.75
N ILE A 21 10.65 9.84 -5.09
CA ILE A 21 10.29 10.92 -4.15
C ILE A 21 9.47 12.00 -4.86
N GLU A 22 9.85 12.41 -6.07
CA GLU A 22 9.07 13.37 -6.88
C GLU A 22 7.67 12.84 -7.18
N PHE A 23 7.53 11.57 -7.58
CA PHE A 23 6.22 10.95 -7.79
C PHE A 23 5.36 10.93 -6.50
N PHE A 24 5.87 10.38 -5.41
CA PHE A 24 5.10 10.24 -4.17
C PHE A 24 4.76 11.60 -3.55
N ARG A 25 5.68 12.56 -3.60
CA ARG A 25 5.46 13.92 -3.08
C ARG A 25 4.58 14.76 -3.98
N ASP A 26 4.91 14.86 -5.27
CA ASP A 26 4.30 15.85 -6.15
C ASP A 26 3.05 15.33 -6.85
N LYS A 27 2.98 14.02 -7.13
CA LYS A 27 1.80 13.40 -7.73
C LYS A 27 0.84 12.89 -6.66
N LEU A 28 1.33 12.14 -5.68
CA LEU A 28 0.48 11.54 -4.63
C LEU A 28 0.32 12.40 -3.38
N ALA A 29 0.97 13.57 -3.29
CA ALA A 29 0.88 14.47 -2.14
C ALA A 29 1.28 13.84 -0.79
N MET A 30 2.15 12.83 -0.81
CA MET A 30 2.74 12.24 0.38
C MET A 30 3.91 13.08 0.90
N ARG A 31 4.36 12.79 2.11
CA ARG A 31 5.54 13.40 2.73
C ARG A 31 6.57 12.34 3.11
N VAL A 32 7.85 12.65 2.92
CA VAL A 32 8.94 11.88 3.51
C VAL A 32 8.84 12.04 5.03
N LEU A 33 8.82 10.91 5.75
CA LEU A 33 8.68 10.83 7.20
C LEU A 33 10.05 10.71 7.86
N ARG A 34 10.89 9.82 7.31
CA ARG A 34 12.31 9.66 7.68
C ARG A 34 13.08 9.06 6.53
N HIS A 35 14.38 9.31 6.52
CA HIS A 35 15.33 8.77 5.55
C HIS A 35 16.57 8.27 6.30
N GLU A 36 16.97 7.04 6.01
CA GLU A 36 18.10 6.35 6.63
C GLU A 36 19.03 5.84 5.55
N VAL A 37 20.34 6.03 5.76
CA VAL A 37 21.40 5.54 4.86
C VAL A 37 22.17 4.45 5.58
N PHE A 38 22.42 3.37 4.86
CA PHE A 38 23.16 2.21 5.35
C PHE A 38 24.40 2.05 4.47
N ASP A 39 25.58 2.23 5.08
CA ASP A 39 26.86 2.17 4.39
C ASP A 39 27.35 0.74 4.11
N GLU A 40 26.71 -0.25 4.73
CA GLU A 40 27.01 -1.67 4.58
C GLU A 40 25.78 -2.42 4.04
N GLY A 41 26.04 -3.48 3.28
CA GLY A 41 25.02 -4.42 2.86
C GLY A 41 24.35 -5.08 4.08
N CYS A 42 23.09 -5.49 3.94
CA CYS A 42 22.46 -6.22 5.04
C CYS A 42 23.14 -7.58 5.22
N GLU A 43 23.56 -7.89 6.45
CA GLU A 43 24.34 -9.08 6.88
C GLU A 43 23.62 -10.42 6.63
N ALA A 44 22.43 -10.41 6.04
CA ALA A 44 21.72 -11.61 5.67
C ALA A 44 22.54 -12.44 4.66
N ALA A 45 22.85 -13.68 5.01
CA ALA A 45 23.66 -14.60 4.19
C ALA A 45 23.09 -14.87 2.77
N CYS A 46 21.85 -14.49 2.48
CA CYS A 46 21.15 -14.70 1.22
C CYS A 46 20.89 -13.42 0.41
N ASN A 47 21.57 -12.30 0.71
CA ASN A 47 21.23 -11.00 0.13
C ASN A 47 21.58 -10.82 -1.36
N GLY A 48 22.32 -11.77 -1.96
CA GLY A 48 22.62 -11.75 -3.39
C GLY A 48 23.25 -10.43 -3.85
N PRO A 49 22.78 -9.79 -4.94
CA PRO A 49 23.37 -8.56 -5.47
C PRO A 49 23.14 -7.31 -4.59
N TYR A 50 22.47 -7.44 -3.44
CA TYR A 50 22.08 -6.33 -2.55
C TYR A 50 23.04 -6.12 -1.37
N ASP A 51 24.25 -6.68 -1.44
CA ASP A 51 25.29 -6.58 -0.41
C ASP A 51 26.09 -5.25 -0.48
N ASN A 52 25.42 -4.16 -0.84
CA ASN A 52 26.03 -2.85 -1.04
C ASN A 52 25.26 -1.77 -0.28
N LYS A 53 25.78 -0.55 -0.34
CA LYS A 53 25.11 0.66 0.19
C LYS A 53 23.67 0.75 -0.30
N TRP A 54 22.79 1.05 0.63
CA TRP A 54 21.37 1.22 0.37
C TRP A 54 20.79 2.29 1.29
N SER A 55 19.60 2.75 0.94
CA SER A 55 18.85 3.68 1.78
C SER A 55 17.40 3.25 1.91
N LYS A 56 16.80 3.67 3.01
CA LYS A 56 15.41 3.46 3.36
C LYS A 56 14.73 4.82 3.47
N THR A 57 13.62 5.01 2.77
CA THR A 57 12.80 6.22 2.90
C THR A 57 11.37 5.85 3.25
N MET A 58 10.92 6.26 4.43
CA MET A 58 9.51 6.11 4.81
C MET A 58 8.71 7.28 4.25
N ILE A 59 7.62 7.01 3.55
CA ILE A 59 6.77 8.02 2.91
C ILE A 59 5.30 7.68 3.08
N GLY A 60 4.47 8.68 3.40
CA GLY A 60 3.04 8.46 3.61
C GLY A 60 2.29 9.77 3.86
N TYR A 61 1.05 9.66 4.32
CA TYR A 61 0.17 10.81 4.57
C TYR A 61 0.23 11.34 6.02
N GLY A 62 0.84 10.57 6.93
CA GLY A 62 0.99 10.95 8.32
C GLY A 62 2.03 10.11 9.06
N PRO A 63 2.16 10.24 10.40
CA PRO A 63 3.14 9.52 11.20
C PRO A 63 2.99 7.99 11.14
N GLU A 64 4.09 7.25 11.29
CA GLU A 64 4.10 5.77 11.26
C GLU A 64 3.33 5.12 12.43
N ASP A 65 3.08 5.87 13.50
CA ASP A 65 2.36 5.41 14.69
C ASP A 65 0.89 5.10 14.37
N ASP A 66 0.27 5.86 13.46
CA ASP A 66 -1.16 5.80 13.18
C ASP A 66 -1.50 5.70 11.68
N HIS A 67 -0.53 5.74 10.77
CA HIS A 67 -0.73 5.56 9.32
C HIS A 67 -0.07 4.28 8.81
N PHE A 68 -0.61 3.76 7.71
CA PHE A 68 0.11 2.78 6.91
C PHE A 68 0.96 3.48 5.85
N VAL A 69 2.27 3.24 5.90
CA VAL A 69 3.22 3.99 5.07
C VAL A 69 3.88 3.11 4.03
N LEU A 70 4.63 3.71 3.11
CA LEU A 70 5.47 2.97 2.16
C LEU A 70 6.93 3.10 2.58
N GLU A 71 7.64 1.98 2.56
CA GLU A 71 9.09 1.94 2.72
C GLU A 71 9.71 1.84 1.32
N LEU A 72 10.41 2.90 0.88
CA LEU A 72 11.18 2.87 -0.36
C LEU A 72 12.59 2.38 -0.06
N THR A 73 12.93 1.21 -0.59
CA THR A 73 14.28 0.64 -0.52
C THR A 73 15.02 0.95 -1.82
N TYR A 74 16.10 1.73 -1.72
CA TYR A 74 16.96 2.09 -2.84
C TYR A 74 18.34 1.50 -2.66
N ASN A 75 18.71 0.55 -3.52
CA ASN A 75 20.05 -0.04 -3.56
C ASN A 75 20.90 0.71 -4.58
N TYR A 76 22.05 1.25 -4.19
CA TYR A 76 22.74 2.27 -4.98
C TYR A 76 23.30 1.71 -6.30
N SER A 77 23.61 0.41 -6.33
CA SER A 77 24.11 -0.30 -7.52
C SER A 77 23.01 -0.85 -8.42
N VAL A 78 21.73 -0.74 -8.05
CA VAL A 78 20.60 -1.35 -8.76
C VAL A 78 19.68 -0.28 -9.32
N GLY A 79 19.74 -0.09 -10.64
CA GLY A 79 18.97 0.96 -11.34
C GLY A 79 17.56 0.56 -11.77
N SER A 80 17.17 -0.72 -11.67
CA SER A 80 15.82 -1.18 -12.00
C SER A 80 15.53 -2.56 -11.41
N TYR A 81 14.24 -2.84 -11.26
CA TYR A 81 13.75 -4.14 -10.82
C TYR A 81 12.72 -4.66 -11.84
N LYS A 82 12.78 -5.95 -12.15
CA LYS A 82 11.74 -6.59 -12.97
C LYS A 82 10.48 -6.73 -12.12
N LEU A 83 9.42 -6.01 -12.50
CA LEU A 83 8.13 -6.11 -11.83
C LEU A 83 7.51 -7.50 -12.08
N GLY A 84 7.02 -8.12 -11.00
CA GLY A 84 6.27 -9.37 -11.04
C GLY A 84 4.77 -9.14 -11.26
N ASN A 85 3.98 -10.15 -10.94
CA ASN A 85 2.52 -10.09 -10.87
C ASN A 85 2.00 -10.39 -9.46
N ASP A 86 2.87 -10.33 -8.45
CA ASP A 86 2.57 -10.57 -7.04
C ASP A 86 1.82 -9.39 -6.43
N LEU A 87 2.36 -8.17 -6.55
CA LEU A 87 1.66 -6.95 -6.14
C LEU A 87 0.77 -6.45 -7.29
N GLN A 88 -0.55 -6.52 -7.10
CA GLN A 88 -1.52 -6.07 -8.10
C GLN A 88 -1.73 -4.55 -8.03
N TYR A 89 -1.92 -4.01 -6.82
CA TYR A 89 -2.00 -2.57 -6.57
C TYR A 89 -1.97 -2.24 -5.08
N LEU A 90 -1.69 -0.97 -4.79
CA LEU A 90 -1.96 -0.32 -3.51
C LEU A 90 -3.14 0.63 -3.69
N LYS A 91 -4.13 0.58 -2.80
CA LYS A 91 -5.28 1.51 -2.81
C LYS A 91 -5.03 2.64 -1.83
N ILE A 92 -5.34 3.86 -2.25
CA ILE A 92 -5.24 5.08 -1.46
C ILE A 92 -6.62 5.71 -1.40
N SER A 93 -7.11 5.93 -0.18
CA SER A 93 -8.32 6.72 0.04
C SER A 93 -7.92 8.14 0.41
N LEU A 94 -8.46 9.11 -0.32
CA LEU A 94 -8.19 10.53 -0.10
C LEU A 94 -9.49 11.26 0.26
N LYS A 95 -9.35 12.28 1.11
CA LYS A 95 -10.39 13.29 1.28
C LYS A 95 -10.65 13.99 -0.06
N PRO A 96 -11.90 14.44 -0.33
CA PRO A 96 -12.26 15.07 -1.61
C PRO A 96 -11.30 16.15 -2.08
N ASP A 97 -10.93 17.10 -1.21
CA ASP A 97 -10.03 18.20 -1.57
C ASP A 97 -8.63 17.72 -2.02
N LEU A 98 -8.08 16.72 -1.33
CA LEU A 98 -6.77 16.17 -1.68
C LEU A 98 -6.87 15.28 -2.92
N PHE A 99 -7.95 14.53 -3.08
CA PHE A 99 -8.24 13.77 -4.29
C PHE A 99 -8.25 14.66 -5.52
N ASP A 100 -9.02 15.76 -5.49
CA ASP A 100 -9.14 16.69 -6.60
C ASP A 100 -7.79 17.39 -6.89
N LYS A 101 -6.99 17.68 -5.86
CA LYS A 101 -5.61 18.17 -6.02
C LYS A 101 -4.72 17.14 -6.73
N VAL A 102 -4.69 15.89 -6.27
CA VAL A 102 -3.89 14.81 -6.89
C VAL A 102 -4.33 14.60 -8.35
N LEU A 103 -5.64 14.55 -8.59
CA LEU A 103 -6.22 14.42 -9.93
C LEU A 103 -5.77 15.54 -10.86
N SER A 104 -5.71 16.79 -10.38
CA SER A 104 -5.24 17.93 -11.19
C SER A 104 -3.78 17.82 -11.66
N THR A 105 -2.98 16.93 -11.05
CA THR A 105 -1.59 16.69 -11.44
C THR A 105 -1.44 15.64 -12.54
N THR A 106 -2.54 15.04 -12.99
CA THR A 106 -2.56 13.93 -13.94
C THR A 106 -3.58 14.14 -15.07
N ASN A 107 -3.45 13.34 -16.12
CA ASN A 107 -4.39 13.29 -17.26
C ASN A 107 -5.30 12.04 -17.20
N GLU A 108 -5.39 11.40 -16.04
CA GLU A 108 -6.19 10.17 -15.87
C GLU A 108 -7.69 10.47 -15.94
N GLN A 109 -8.43 9.50 -16.49
CA GLN A 109 -9.89 9.55 -16.47
C GLN A 109 -10.41 9.02 -15.14
N VAL A 110 -11.41 9.69 -14.59
CA VAL A 110 -12.07 9.29 -13.34
C VAL A 110 -13.26 8.38 -13.66
N SER A 111 -13.40 7.29 -12.91
CA SER A 111 -14.57 6.42 -13.00
C SER A 111 -15.87 7.18 -12.71
N SER A 112 -16.91 6.93 -13.49
CA SER A 112 -18.28 7.37 -13.17
C SER A 112 -18.92 6.42 -12.14
N GLY A 113 -19.48 6.97 -11.06
CA GLY A 113 -20.13 6.18 -9.99
C GLY A 113 -20.21 6.93 -8.66
N GLU A 114 -20.77 6.30 -7.62
CA GLU A 114 -20.85 6.87 -6.27
C GLU A 114 -19.48 7.13 -5.63
N SER A 115 -18.48 6.30 -5.96
CA SER A 115 -17.08 6.49 -5.59
C SER A 115 -16.28 6.91 -6.81
N ARG A 116 -15.57 8.03 -6.74
CA ARG A 116 -14.65 8.49 -7.79
C ARG A 116 -13.31 7.79 -7.58
N ASN A 117 -12.75 7.20 -8.63
CA ASN A 117 -11.40 6.65 -8.59
C ASN A 117 -10.65 6.80 -9.92
N PHE A 118 -9.32 6.70 -9.86
CA PHE A 118 -8.42 6.63 -11.01
C PHE A 118 -7.16 5.84 -10.63
N SER A 119 -6.36 5.45 -11.63
CA SER A 119 -5.13 4.68 -11.41
C SER A 119 -3.90 5.50 -11.77
N LEU A 120 -2.84 5.42 -10.97
CA LEU A 120 -1.51 5.92 -11.31
C LEU A 120 -0.49 4.78 -11.32
N LYS A 121 0.63 5.00 -12.00
CA LYS A 121 1.81 4.13 -11.92
C LYS A 121 3.02 4.94 -11.44
N SER A 122 3.74 4.41 -10.46
CA SER A 122 5.04 4.94 -10.06
C SER A 122 6.09 4.78 -11.18
N PRO A 123 7.25 5.46 -11.08
CA PRO A 123 8.35 5.30 -12.04
C PRO A 123 8.79 3.85 -12.26
N ASP A 124 8.78 3.02 -11.21
CA ASP A 124 9.13 1.59 -11.28
C ASP A 124 7.95 0.68 -11.69
N GLY A 125 6.78 1.27 -11.99
CA GLY A 125 5.63 0.56 -12.55
C GLY A 125 4.59 0.05 -11.54
N TYR A 126 4.81 0.22 -10.24
CA TYR A 126 3.83 -0.13 -9.21
C TYR A 126 2.52 0.64 -9.40
N ARG A 127 1.39 -0.07 -9.33
CA ARG A 127 0.05 0.48 -9.56
C ARG A 127 -0.57 1.00 -8.27
N PHE A 128 -1.10 2.22 -8.34
CA PHE A 128 -1.85 2.86 -7.27
C PHE A 128 -3.27 3.10 -7.74
N LEU A 129 -4.26 2.68 -6.95
CA LEU A 129 -5.68 2.98 -7.17
C LEU A 129 -6.08 4.07 -6.17
N ILE A 130 -6.41 5.25 -6.66
CA ILE A 130 -6.75 6.41 -5.84
C ILE A 130 -8.27 6.56 -5.85
N GLU A 131 -8.90 6.66 -4.68
CA GLU A 131 -10.34 6.80 -4.54
C GLU A 131 -10.74 7.91 -3.57
N THR A 132 -11.97 8.43 -3.76
CA THR A 132 -12.69 9.28 -2.80
C THR A 132 -14.17 8.90 -2.81
N GLY A 133 -14.86 9.01 -1.67
CA GLY A 133 -16.34 8.96 -1.61
C GLY A 133 -16.98 7.89 -0.71
N ARG A 134 -16.23 7.10 0.06
CA ARG A 134 -16.80 6.16 1.06
C ARG A 134 -16.29 6.45 2.47
N GLY A 135 -17.20 6.78 3.40
CA GLY A 135 -16.93 6.82 4.84
C GLY A 135 -15.87 7.84 5.31
N GLN A 136 -15.42 7.70 6.58
CA GLN A 136 -14.38 8.55 7.18
C GLN A 136 -13.06 8.42 6.41
N SER A 137 -12.86 9.33 5.46
CA SER A 137 -11.64 9.43 4.67
C SER A 137 -10.52 10.03 5.51
N LYS A 138 -9.75 9.17 6.20
CA LYS A 138 -8.36 9.51 6.53
C LYS A 138 -7.58 9.45 5.21
N ASN A 139 -6.72 10.43 4.95
CA ASN A 139 -5.80 10.35 3.82
C ASN A 139 -4.81 9.23 4.13
N ASP A 140 -4.95 8.06 3.53
CA ASP A 140 -4.09 6.92 3.84
C ASP A 140 -4.08 5.86 2.74
N VAL A 141 -3.09 4.98 2.81
CA VAL A 141 -3.10 3.71 2.07
C VAL A 141 -4.07 2.77 2.78
N THR A 142 -5.10 2.31 2.08
CA THR A 142 -6.23 1.57 2.68
C THR A 142 -6.36 0.12 2.20
N GLU A 143 -5.61 -0.29 1.19
CA GLU A 143 -5.60 -1.69 0.74
C GLU A 143 -4.26 -2.06 0.08
N VAL A 144 -3.78 -3.27 0.38
CA VAL A 144 -2.73 -3.95 -0.38
C VAL A 144 -3.39 -5.12 -1.11
N CYS A 145 -3.29 -5.14 -2.44
CA CYS A 145 -3.83 -6.23 -3.26
C CYS A 145 -2.69 -7.12 -3.77
N LEU A 146 -2.69 -8.38 -3.35
CA LEU A 146 -1.69 -9.38 -3.72
C LEU A 146 -2.35 -10.49 -4.53
N SER A 147 -1.61 -11.05 -5.49
CA SER A 147 -2.01 -12.29 -6.14
C SER A 147 -1.64 -13.50 -5.30
N CYS A 148 -2.55 -14.48 -5.27
CA CYS A 148 -2.28 -15.79 -4.68
C CYS A 148 -2.62 -16.91 -5.67
N THR A 149 -1.94 -18.05 -5.53
CA THR A 149 -2.18 -19.23 -6.39
C THR A 149 -3.32 -20.10 -5.89
N ASN A 150 -3.66 -20.00 -4.60
CA ASN A 150 -4.76 -20.74 -3.99
C ASN A 150 -5.42 -19.88 -2.91
N LEU A 151 -6.60 -19.35 -3.22
CA LEU A 151 -7.33 -18.43 -2.36
C LEU A 151 -7.69 -19.06 -1.01
N ASN A 152 -8.18 -20.31 -1.01
CA ASN A 152 -8.59 -20.99 0.21
C ASN A 152 -7.43 -21.20 1.19
N ARG A 153 -6.28 -21.69 0.69
CA ARG A 153 -5.07 -21.87 1.52
C ARG A 153 -4.53 -20.54 2.03
N SER A 154 -4.55 -19.50 1.18
CA SER A 154 -4.07 -18.17 1.57
C SER A 154 -4.98 -17.57 2.64
N LYS A 155 -6.30 -17.63 2.45
CA LYS A 155 -7.29 -17.20 3.45
C LYS A 155 -7.05 -17.90 4.80
N GLN A 156 -6.93 -19.22 4.81
CA GLN A 156 -6.63 -19.99 6.03
C GLN A 156 -5.35 -19.52 6.71
N TYR A 157 -4.27 -19.32 5.95
CA TYR A 157 -3.01 -18.82 6.50
C TYR A 157 -3.20 -17.47 7.22
N TRP A 158 -3.81 -16.49 6.54
CA TRP A 158 -4.00 -15.15 7.09
C TRP A 158 -4.99 -15.10 8.26
N THR A 159 -6.05 -15.92 8.24
CA THR A 159 -7.06 -15.93 9.31
C THR A 159 -6.64 -16.79 10.50
N GLU A 160 -6.09 -17.98 10.27
CA GLU A 160 -5.84 -18.95 11.34
C GLU A 160 -4.48 -18.74 12.00
N LEU A 161 -3.44 -18.39 11.24
CA LEU A 161 -2.09 -18.18 11.78
C LEU A 161 -1.88 -16.71 12.15
N LEU A 162 -2.18 -15.79 11.24
CA LEU A 162 -1.94 -14.37 11.45
C LEU A 162 -3.09 -13.63 12.12
N LYS A 163 -4.25 -14.28 12.31
CA LYS A 163 -5.40 -13.75 13.05
C LYS A 163 -6.06 -12.52 12.41
N MET A 164 -5.98 -12.39 11.08
CA MET A 164 -6.82 -11.43 10.35
C MET A 164 -8.28 -11.91 10.32
N THR A 165 -9.21 -10.97 10.23
CA THR A 165 -10.64 -11.23 10.08
C THR A 165 -11.12 -10.84 8.69
N PRO A 166 -12.10 -11.55 8.10
CA PRO A 166 -12.79 -11.07 6.91
C PRO A 166 -13.34 -9.67 7.14
N ALA A 167 -13.05 -8.74 6.23
CA ALA A 167 -13.63 -7.41 6.29
C ALA A 167 -15.14 -7.48 6.01
N GLU A 168 -15.95 -6.67 6.69
CA GLU A 168 -17.35 -6.51 6.34
C GLU A 168 -17.44 -5.96 4.91
N GLU A 169 -18.05 -6.73 4.00
CA GLU A 169 -18.30 -6.28 2.63
C GLU A 169 -19.46 -5.27 2.62
N ASP A 170 -19.27 -4.12 1.98
CA ASP A 170 -20.38 -3.25 1.62
C ASP A 170 -21.35 -4.07 0.74
N GLN A 171 -22.62 -4.13 1.14
CA GLN A 171 -23.65 -4.91 0.45
C GLN A 171 -23.93 -4.47 -1.01
N SER A 172 -23.22 -3.46 -1.53
CA SER A 172 -23.27 -2.99 -2.91
C SER A 172 -22.36 -3.77 -3.88
N SER A 173 -21.40 -4.57 -3.39
CA SER A 173 -20.59 -5.48 -4.20
C SER A 173 -21.07 -6.93 -4.11
N ARG A 174 -22.40 -7.16 -4.13
CA ARG A 174 -23.04 -8.49 -4.11
C ARG A 174 -22.86 -9.33 -5.39
N GLU A 175 -21.75 -9.14 -6.10
CA GLU A 175 -21.15 -10.18 -6.90
C GLU A 175 -19.90 -10.63 -6.16
N SER A 176 -20.09 -11.42 -5.10
CA SER A 176 -19.01 -12.17 -4.46
C SER A 176 -18.46 -13.12 -5.51
N SER A 177 -17.51 -12.64 -6.30
CA SER A 177 -16.77 -13.50 -7.22
C SER A 177 -16.03 -14.50 -6.33
N SER A 178 -16.14 -15.78 -6.64
CA SER A 178 -15.51 -16.88 -5.90
C SER A 178 -13.97 -16.82 -5.85
N ASN A 179 -13.37 -15.72 -6.31
CA ASN A 179 -11.98 -15.61 -6.72
C ASN A 179 -11.19 -14.56 -5.92
N GLU A 180 -11.78 -13.86 -4.96
CA GLU A 180 -11.06 -12.92 -4.10
C GLU A 180 -11.49 -12.99 -2.62
N THR A 181 -10.65 -12.49 -1.72
CA THR A 181 -11.03 -12.27 -0.31
C THR A 181 -10.39 -11.01 0.25
N VAL A 182 -11.10 -10.35 1.17
CA VAL A 182 -10.62 -9.13 1.83
C VAL A 182 -10.53 -9.36 3.33
N LEU A 183 -9.35 -9.11 3.89
CA LEU A 183 -9.02 -9.35 5.29
C LEU A 183 -8.53 -8.06 5.95
N SER A 184 -8.69 -7.93 7.27
CA SER A 184 -8.12 -6.83 8.04
C SER A 184 -7.75 -7.27 9.46
N TYR A 185 -6.95 -6.47 10.17
CA TYR A 185 -6.70 -6.66 11.61
C TYR A 185 -7.73 -5.96 12.50
N SER A 186 -8.80 -5.41 11.92
CA SER A 186 -9.79 -4.58 12.63
C SER A 186 -10.47 -5.38 13.75
N SER A 187 -10.32 -4.88 14.98
CA SER A 187 -10.98 -5.39 16.19
C SER A 187 -12.44 -4.95 16.25
N ASN A 188 -13.31 -5.81 16.82
CA ASN A 188 -14.70 -5.51 17.15
C ASN A 188 -14.94 -4.07 17.62
N SER A 189 -15.90 -3.41 16.97
CA SER A 189 -16.76 -2.32 17.46
C SER A 189 -16.21 -1.42 18.57
N SER A 190 -15.49 -0.36 18.20
CA SER A 190 -15.57 0.98 18.87
C SER A 190 -14.48 1.98 18.44
N ASN A 191 -13.45 1.60 17.69
CA ASN A 191 -12.32 2.50 17.41
C ASN A 191 -12.28 3.01 15.96
N THR A 192 -12.13 4.33 15.84
CA THR A 192 -12.09 5.18 14.64
C THR A 192 -10.85 5.01 13.76
N GLU A 193 -10.09 3.93 13.90
CA GLU A 193 -8.85 3.68 13.16
C GLU A 193 -9.04 2.56 12.14
N GLN A 194 -9.42 2.94 10.93
CA GLN A 194 -9.53 2.02 9.81
C GLN A 194 -8.13 1.58 9.37
N GLN A 195 -7.72 0.36 9.74
CA GLN A 195 -6.49 -0.25 9.26
C GLN A 195 -6.60 -0.62 7.76
N PRO A 196 -5.47 -0.65 7.03
CA PRO A 196 -5.47 -1.10 5.64
C PRO A 196 -5.91 -2.56 5.54
N ARG A 197 -6.65 -2.85 4.49
CA ARG A 197 -7.13 -4.18 4.15
C ARG A 197 -6.08 -4.93 3.33
N LEU A 198 -6.09 -6.25 3.45
CA LEU A 198 -5.39 -7.14 2.53
C LEU A 198 -6.42 -7.75 1.59
N ARG A 199 -6.23 -7.56 0.28
CA ARG A 199 -6.99 -8.25 -0.77
C ARG A 199 -6.11 -9.34 -1.39
N LEU A 200 -6.67 -10.52 -1.59
CA LEU A 200 -6.03 -11.69 -2.20
C LEU A 200 -6.82 -12.22 -3.38
#